data_AF-A0A520B967-F1
#
_entry.id   AF-A0A520B967-F1
#
_cell.length_a   1.000
_cell.length_b   1.000
_cell.length_c   1.000
_cell.angle_alpha   90.00
_cell.angle_beta   90.00
_cell.angle_gamma   90.00
#
_symmetry.space_group_name_H-M   'P 1'
#
loop_
_entity.id
_entity.type
_entity.pdbx_description
1 polymer ?
#
loop_
_entity_poly.entity_id
_entity_poly.type
_entity_poly.pdbx_seq_one_letter_code
_entity_poly.pdbx_strand_id
1 'polypeptide(L)' 'MKVKLKVCGMKQAANIAAVAELQPDYLGFIFYQKSPRFI' A
#
# COMPACT_ATOMS: atom_id res chain seq x y z
N MET A 1 6.65 22.46 -5.59
CA MET A 1 5.70 21.33 -5.69
C MET A 1 6.23 20.21 -4.82
N LYS A 2 5.45 19.70 -3.85
CA LYS A 2 5.90 18.63 -2.92
C LYS A 2 5.57 17.27 -3.54
N VAL A 3 6.56 16.38 -3.65
CA VAL A 3 6.35 15.00 -4.13
C VAL A 3 5.51 14.25 -3.10
N LYS A 4 4.51 13.49 -3.58
CA LYS A 4 3.71 12.59 -2.75
C LYS A 4 4.03 11.14 -3.11
N LEU A 5 4.30 10.31 -2.10
CA LEU A 5 4.65 8.91 -2.24
C LEU A 5 3.43 8.02 -1.96
N LYS A 6 3.12 7.13 -2.89
CA LYS A 6 2.09 6.11 -2.73
C LYS A 6 2.70 4.71 -2.82
N VAL A 7 2.43 3.87 -1.82
CA VAL A 7 2.80 2.45 -1.82
C VAL A 7 1.53 1.62 -2.05
N CYS A 8 1.55 0.63 -2.94
CA CYS A 8 0.33 -0.05 -3.41
C CYS A 8 0.49 -1.57 -3.51
N GLY A 9 -0.60 -2.29 -3.24
CA GLY A 9 -0.70 -3.73 -3.48
C GLY A 9 -0.03 -4.59 -2.41
N MET A 10 0.04 -4.09 -1.19
CA MET A 10 0.45 -4.88 -0.02
C MET A 10 -0.72 -5.73 0.49
N LYS A 11 -0.42 -6.96 0.91
CA LYS A 11 -1.41 -7.96 1.36
C LYS A 11 -1.20 -8.41 2.79
N GLN A 12 0.05 -8.38 3.25
CA GLN A 12 0.45 -8.87 4.57
C GLN A 12 0.36 -7.74 5.59
N ALA A 13 -0.39 -7.94 6.68
CA ALA A 13 -0.62 -6.94 7.71
C ALA A 13 0.69 -6.41 8.32
N ALA A 14 1.66 -7.29 8.58
CA ALA A 14 2.98 -6.90 9.09
C ALA A 14 3.72 -5.93 8.15
N ASN A 15 3.70 -6.19 6.85
CA ASN A 15 4.36 -5.31 5.87
C ASN A 15 3.63 -3.97 5.75
N ILE A 16 2.29 -3.97 5.80
CA ILE A 16 1.49 -2.74 5.77
C ILE A 16 1.83 -1.88 6.98
N ALA A 17 1.91 -2.48 8.18
CA ALA A 17 2.29 -1.77 9.40
C ALA A 17 3.70 -1.18 9.30
N ALA A 18 4.69 -2.00 8.91
CA ALA A 18 6.07 -1.54 8.76
C ALA A 18 6.22 -0.41 7.73
N VAL A 19 5.46 -0.46 6.62
CA VAL A 19 5.49 0.61 5.62
C VAL A 19 4.73 1.86 6.10
N ALA A 20 3.66 1.71 6.88
CA ALA A 20 2.95 2.84 7.48
C ALA A 20 3.86 3.62 8.45
N GLU A 21 4.76 2.95 9.16
CA GLU A 21 5.76 3.60 10.02
C GLU A 21 6.76 4.48 9.24
N LEU A 22 6.98 4.18 7.95
CA LEU A 22 7.82 5.01 7.07
C LEU A 22 7.10 6.28 6.55
N GLN A 23 5.85 6.50 6.95
CA GLN A 23 5.05 7.69 6.64
C GLN A 23 4.94 8.04 5.14
N PRO A 24 4.54 7.11 4.24
CA PRO A 24 4.15 7.48 2.88
C PRO A 24 2.87 8.33 2.91
N ASP A 25 2.66 9.17 1.91
CA ASP A 25 1.45 9.98 1.81
C ASP A 25 0.18 9.12 1.60
N TYR A 26 0.32 7.96 0.94
CA TYR A 26 -0.80 7.09 0.62
C TYR A 26 -0.45 5.60 0.67
N LEU A 27 -1.42 4.78 1.11
CA LEU A 27 -1.43 3.33 0.98
C LEU A 27 -2.55 2.91 0.03
N GLY A 28 -2.23 2.01 -0.90
CA GLY A 28 -3.14 1.54 -1.95
C GLY A 28 -3.51 0.08 -1.77
N PHE A 29 -4.81 -0.18 -1.70
CA PHE A 29 -5.41 -1.50 -1.59
C PHE A 29 -6.09 -1.89 -2.90
N ILE A 30 -5.94 -3.15 -3.33
CA ILE A 30 -6.40 -3.60 -4.65
C ILE A 30 -7.62 -4.51 -4.46
N PHE A 31 -8.81 -4.04 -4.85
CA PHE A 31 -10.07 -4.79 -4.78
C PHE A 31 -10.47 -5.40 -6.13
N TYR A 32 -9.51 -5.61 -7.03
CA TYR A 32 -9.74 -6.28 -8.31
C TYR A 32 -9.45 -7.78 -8.22
N GLN A 33 -10.47 -8.61 -8.38
CA GLN A 33 -10.41 -10.06 -8.13
C GLN A 33 -9.33 -10.80 -8.94
N LYS A 34 -9.00 -10.36 -10.16
CA LYS A 34 -7.94 -11.01 -10.96
C LYS A 34 -6.52 -10.56 -10.58
N SER A 35 -6.38 -9.61 -9.66
CA SER A 35 -5.07 -9.19 -9.17
C SER A 35 -4.51 -10.25 -8.20
N PRO A 36 -3.25 -10.67 -8.33
CA PRO A 36 -2.61 -11.53 -7.32
C PRO A 36 -2.52 -10.85 -5.94
N ARG A 37 -2.64 -9.52 -5.93
CA ARG A 37 -2.61 -8.65 -4.74
C ARG A 37 -4.02 -8.26 -4.28
N PHE A 38 -5.05 -8.97 -4.73
CA PHE A 38 -6.43 -8.79 -4.25
C PHE A 38 -6.51 -8.97 -2.74
N ILE A 39 -7.21 -8.07 -2.05
CA ILE A 39 -7.50 -8.10 -0.60
C ILE A 39 -8.98 -7.89 -0.35
#